data_AF-A0A7J9W9U5-F1
#
_entry.id   AF-A0A7J9W9U5-F1
#
_cell.length_a   1.000
_cell.length_b   1.000
_cell.length_c   1.000
_cell.angle_alpha   90.00
_cell.angle_beta   90.00
_cell.angle_gamma   90.00
#
_symmetry.space_group_name_H-M   'P 1'
#
loop_
_entity.id
_entity.type
_entity.pdbx_description
1 polymer ?
#
loop_
_entity_poly.entity_id
_entity_poly.type
_entity_poly.pdbx_seq_one_letter_code
_entity_poly.pdbx_strand_id
1 'polypeptide(L)'
;MLPAGSAPSRWRASPARLVRLLAGLWLFGTGDALLVHAQLGNAPWTVLAQGVSLHTPLSIGVATQLIGVAVLLGWIPLRERPGLGTLCNVAVIGFAIDVMLPILPEPAVLSTRVVALLVGIALIGIGSGFYLTADLGPGPRDGWMTGLHRRYRWPLSRVRFGIEVSVLAAGAALGGTVGLGTAAFALLIGPAVASSVRVLTRRAAVPAPAGMPRA
;
A
#
# COMPACT_ATOMS: atom_id res chain seq x y z
N MET A 1 -25.10 -9.75 -29.76
CA MET A 1 -23.67 -9.39 -29.77
C MET A 1 -23.53 -8.10 -28.97
N LEU A 2 -23.34 -8.20 -27.65
CA LEU A 2 -23.16 -7.02 -26.78
C LEU A 2 -21.74 -6.47 -26.99
N PRO A 3 -21.54 -5.15 -27.12
CA PRO A 3 -20.21 -4.59 -27.29
C PRO A 3 -19.36 -4.93 -26.06
N ALA A 4 -18.18 -5.50 -26.30
CA ALA A 4 -17.18 -5.72 -25.27
C ALA A 4 -16.83 -4.37 -24.66
N GLY A 5 -17.34 -4.08 -23.46
CA GLY A 5 -16.99 -2.88 -22.72
C GLY A 5 -15.48 -2.84 -22.55
N SER A 6 -14.82 -1.87 -23.18
CA SER A 6 -13.39 -1.67 -23.02
C SER A 6 -13.09 -1.50 -21.54
N ALA A 7 -12.14 -2.29 -21.02
CA ALA A 7 -11.72 -2.17 -19.63
C ALA A 7 -11.37 -0.69 -19.37
N PRO A 8 -11.86 -0.09 -18.26
CA PRO A 8 -11.64 1.33 -17.99
C PRO A 8 -10.15 1.64 -18.01
N SER A 9 -9.78 2.72 -18.70
CA SER A 9 -8.37 3.10 -18.85
C SER A 9 -7.74 3.38 -17.48
N ARG A 10 -6.57 2.77 -17.22
CA ARG A 10 -5.75 3.00 -16.01
C ARG A 10 -5.22 4.43 -15.89
N TRP A 11 -5.34 5.21 -16.96
CA TRP A 11 -4.88 6.60 -17.06
C TRP A 11 -6.02 7.62 -17.05
N ARG A 12 -7.27 7.19 -17.24
CA ARG A 12 -8.45 8.07 -17.21
C ARG A 12 -9.20 7.87 -15.90
N ALA A 13 -8.93 8.73 -14.93
CA ALA A 13 -9.64 8.76 -13.67
C ALA A 13 -10.85 9.71 -13.75
N SER A 14 -12.02 9.24 -13.31
CA SER A 14 -13.09 10.16 -12.95
C SER A 14 -12.72 10.89 -11.65
N PRO A 15 -13.26 12.10 -11.39
CA PRO A 15 -12.97 12.84 -10.17
C PRO A 15 -13.19 12.00 -8.91
N ALA A 16 -14.29 11.22 -8.86
CA ALA A 16 -14.59 10.34 -7.73
C ALA A 16 -13.57 9.20 -7.53
N ARG A 17 -12.99 8.66 -8.61
CA ARG A 17 -11.92 7.63 -8.52
C ARG A 17 -10.60 8.25 -8.09
N LEU A 18 -10.29 9.46 -8.56
CA LEU A 18 -9.09 10.19 -8.17
C LEU A 18 -9.12 10.59 -6.70
N VAL A 19 -10.22 11.15 -6.22
CA VAL A 19 -10.38 11.51 -4.79
C VAL A 19 -10.23 10.27 -3.91
N ARG A 20 -10.87 9.15 -4.29
CA ARG A 20 -10.75 7.89 -3.56
C ARG A 20 -9.31 7.37 -3.52
N LEU A 21 -8.62 7.44 -4.66
CA LEU A 21 -7.21 7.08 -4.77
C LEU A 21 -6.36 7.93 -3.83
N LEU A 22 -6.44 9.25 -3.94
CA LEU A 22 -5.61 10.18 -3.17
C LEU A 22 -5.91 10.09 -1.66
N ALA A 23 -7.18 10.02 -1.27
CA ALA A 23 -7.57 9.83 0.11
C ALA A 23 -7.07 8.49 0.67
N GLY A 24 -7.17 7.41 -0.13
CA GLY A 24 -6.66 6.10 0.26
C GLY A 24 -5.15 6.08 0.47
N LEU A 25 -4.40 6.70 -0.44
CA LEU A 25 -2.94 6.80 -0.34
C LEU A 25 -2.48 7.70 0.80
N TRP A 26 -3.22 8.79 1.07
CA TRP A 26 -2.95 9.65 2.23
C TRP A 26 -3.14 8.89 3.53
N LEU A 27 -4.28 8.19 3.69
CA LEU A 27 -4.55 7.34 4.86
C LEU A 27 -3.49 6.25 5.04
N PHE A 28 -3.01 5.68 3.93
CA PHE A 28 -1.91 4.72 3.96
C PHE A 28 -0.66 5.35 4.56
N GLY A 29 -0.19 6.49 4.03
CA GLY A 29 0.99 7.17 4.53
C GLY A 29 0.84 7.66 5.99
N THR A 30 -0.35 8.14 6.38
CA THR A 30 -0.66 8.44 7.79
C THR A 30 -0.49 7.21 8.67
N GLY A 31 -0.98 6.06 8.22
CA GLY A 31 -0.84 4.81 8.96
C GLY A 31 0.60 4.34 9.08
N ASP A 32 1.40 4.47 8.01
CA ASP A 32 2.85 4.21 8.07
C ASP A 32 3.57 5.15 9.07
N ALA A 33 3.21 6.44 9.09
CA ALA A 33 3.77 7.39 10.05
C ALA A 33 3.44 7.01 11.51
N LEU A 34 2.23 6.51 11.79
CA LEU A 34 1.86 5.98 13.11
C LEU A 34 2.67 4.74 13.50
N LEU A 35 2.96 3.86 12.54
CA LEU A 35 3.81 2.68 12.78
C LEU A 35 5.22 3.11 13.17
N VAL A 36 5.79 4.09 12.47
CA VAL A 36 7.12 4.64 12.77
C VAL A 36 7.14 5.23 14.18
N HIS A 37 6.14 6.05 14.53
CA HIS A 37 6.00 6.64 15.88
C HIS A 37 5.77 5.61 16.99
N ALA A 38 5.13 4.49 16.69
CA ALA A 38 4.89 3.45 17.69
C ALA A 38 6.21 2.85 18.19
N GLN A 39 7.29 2.86 17.41
CA GLN A 39 8.61 2.31 17.78
C GLN A 39 8.55 0.84 18.24
N LEU A 40 7.54 0.10 17.79
CA LEU A 40 7.34 -1.34 18.09
C LEU A 40 7.73 -2.23 16.90
N GLY A 41 8.10 -1.64 15.76
CA GLY A 41 8.38 -2.33 14.50
C GLY A 41 7.51 -1.81 13.36
N ASN A 42 8.08 -1.78 12.16
CA ASN A 42 7.46 -1.22 10.95
C ASN A 42 7.03 -2.28 9.94
N ALA A 43 6.23 -1.89 8.94
CA ALA A 43 5.96 -2.71 7.76
C ALA A 43 7.27 -2.98 6.99
N PRO A 44 7.45 -4.15 6.32
CA PRO A 44 8.74 -4.53 5.72
C PRO A 44 9.40 -3.46 4.84
N TRP A 45 8.63 -2.82 3.97
CA TRP A 45 9.11 -1.76 3.09
C TRP A 45 9.44 -0.46 3.84
N THR A 46 8.72 -0.17 4.91
CA THR A 46 8.98 0.97 5.80
C THR A 46 10.22 0.70 6.65
N VAL A 47 10.49 -0.56 7.04
CA VAL A 47 11.77 -0.97 7.65
C VAL A 47 12.93 -0.65 6.69
N LEU A 48 12.79 -1.00 5.40
CA LEU A 48 13.81 -0.67 4.40
C LEU A 48 13.98 0.85 4.23
N ALA A 49 12.90 1.59 4.05
CA ALA A 49 12.94 3.05 3.90
C ALA A 49 13.55 3.75 5.12
N GLN A 50 13.18 3.30 6.32
CA GLN A 50 13.76 3.78 7.57
C GLN A 50 15.25 3.46 7.64
N GLY A 51 15.67 2.22 7.34
CA GLY A 51 17.08 1.85 7.30
C GLY A 51 17.89 2.72 6.32
N VAL A 52 17.37 2.99 5.13
CA VAL A 52 18.00 3.91 4.17
C VAL A 52 18.11 5.34 4.75
N SER A 53 17.07 5.83 5.42
CA SER A 53 17.09 7.17 6.04
C SER A 53 18.11 7.31 7.17
N LEU A 54 18.49 6.21 7.83
CA LEU A 54 19.52 6.22 8.87
C LEU A 54 20.95 6.36 8.30
N HIS A 55 21.15 6.02 7.03
CA HIS A 55 22.45 6.02 6.36
C HIS A 55 22.58 7.10 5.26
N THR A 56 21.56 7.93 5.07
CA THR A 56 21.51 8.96 4.02
C THR A 56 20.85 10.23 4.57
N PRO A 57 21.00 11.41 3.93
CA PRO A 57 20.28 12.63 4.36
C PRO A 57 18.79 12.63 3.98
N LEU A 58 18.24 11.49 3.54
CA LEU A 58 16.87 11.38 3.06
C LEU A 58 15.91 11.15 4.23
N SER A 59 14.72 11.75 4.16
CA SER A 59 13.61 11.40 5.04
C SER A 59 13.07 10.00 4.73
N ILE A 60 12.31 9.43 5.66
CA ILE A 60 11.63 8.14 5.46
C ILE A 60 10.68 8.22 4.26
N GLY A 61 9.96 9.33 4.09
CA GLY A 61 9.05 9.53 2.96
C GLY A 61 9.77 9.59 1.62
N VAL A 62 10.87 10.34 1.52
CA VAL A 62 11.69 10.41 0.30
C VAL A 62 12.35 9.06 0.01
N ALA A 63 12.88 8.37 1.03
CA ALA A 63 13.40 7.02 0.86
C ALA A 63 12.32 6.05 0.34
N THR A 64 11.09 6.15 0.86
CA THR A 64 9.94 5.37 0.40
C THR A 64 9.61 5.64 -1.08
N GLN A 65 9.64 6.91 -1.50
CA GLN A 65 9.46 7.31 -2.89
C GLN A 65 10.55 6.73 -3.80
N LEU A 66 11.83 6.89 -3.43
CA LEU A 66 12.96 6.42 -4.23
C LEU A 66 12.98 4.89 -4.34
N ILE A 67 12.69 4.17 -3.26
CA ILE A 67 12.50 2.71 -3.30
C ILE A 67 11.34 2.36 -4.24
N GLY A 68 10.23 3.09 -4.17
CA GLY A 68 9.10 2.94 -5.08
C GLY A 68 9.50 3.11 -6.55
N VAL A 69 10.29 4.15 -6.86
CA VAL A 69 10.85 4.37 -8.20
C VAL A 69 11.77 3.22 -8.62
N ALA A 70 12.66 2.76 -7.74
CA ALA A 70 13.56 1.63 -8.03
C ALA A 70 12.77 0.34 -8.32
N VAL A 71 11.70 0.08 -7.58
CA VAL A 71 10.79 -1.04 -7.83
C VAL A 71 10.12 -0.91 -9.20
N LEU A 72 9.67 0.29 -9.58
CA LEU A 72 9.10 0.54 -10.91
C LEU A 72 10.11 0.38 -12.04
N LEU A 73 11.38 0.74 -11.84
CA LEU A 73 12.43 0.44 -12.81
C LEU A 73 12.61 -1.08 -13.00
N GLY A 74 12.46 -1.86 -11.92
CA GLY A 74 12.40 -3.32 -11.97
C GLY A 74 11.24 -3.89 -12.79
N TRP A 75 10.21 -3.09 -13.13
CA TRP A 75 9.11 -3.53 -14.00
C TRP A 75 9.49 -3.56 -15.47
N ILE A 76 10.50 -2.79 -15.89
CA ILE A 76 10.95 -2.71 -17.28
C ILE A 76 11.26 -4.12 -17.86
N PRO A 77 12.09 -4.97 -17.21
CA PRO A 77 12.32 -6.34 -17.68
C PRO A 77 11.11 -7.27 -17.52
N LEU A 78 10.14 -6.92 -16.67
CA LEU A 78 8.91 -7.70 -16.44
C LEU A 78 7.76 -7.32 -17.39
N ARG A 79 7.94 -6.26 -18.19
CA ARG A 79 6.94 -5.70 -19.11
C ARG A 79 5.61 -5.39 -18.41
N GLU A 80 5.67 -5.00 -17.14
CA GLU A 80 4.50 -4.54 -16.38
C GLU A 80 4.15 -3.10 -16.74
N ARG A 81 2.87 -2.82 -16.96
CA ARG A 81 2.40 -1.49 -17.38
C ARG A 81 1.91 -0.68 -16.19
N PRO A 82 2.57 0.45 -15.84
CA PRO A 82 2.09 1.34 -14.78
C PRO A 82 0.77 2.00 -15.16
N GLY A 83 0.04 2.45 -14.14
CA GLY A 83 -1.13 3.31 -14.28
C GLY A 83 -1.01 4.55 -13.41
N LEU A 84 -2.03 5.41 -13.45
CA LEU A 84 -2.07 6.62 -12.62
C LEU A 84 -1.98 6.30 -11.13
N GLY A 85 -2.67 5.24 -10.69
CA GLY A 85 -2.61 4.74 -9.32
C GLY A 85 -1.21 4.33 -8.88
N THR A 86 -0.42 3.78 -9.80
CA THR A 86 0.98 3.37 -9.53
C THR A 86 1.87 4.57 -9.22
N LEU A 87 1.79 5.62 -10.05
CA LEU A 87 2.58 6.84 -9.87
C LEU A 87 2.15 7.61 -8.62
N CYS A 88 0.83 7.77 -8.43
CA CYS A 88 0.30 8.38 -7.23
C CYS A 88 0.70 7.61 -5.97
N ASN A 89 0.72 6.28 -6.01
CA ASN A 89 1.14 5.47 -4.86
C ASN A 89 2.57 5.80 -4.43
N VAL A 90 3.52 5.81 -5.38
CA VAL A 90 4.91 6.19 -5.10
C VAL A 90 4.98 7.59 -4.50
N ALA A 91 4.35 8.57 -5.15
CA ALA A 91 4.46 9.97 -4.75
C ALA A 91 3.75 10.28 -3.42
N VAL A 92 2.48 9.92 -3.32
CA VAL A 92 1.57 10.37 -2.24
C VAL A 92 1.87 9.67 -0.92
N ILE A 93 2.21 8.37 -0.92
CA ILE A 93 2.48 7.66 0.34
C ILE A 93 3.70 8.26 1.04
N GLY A 94 4.83 8.40 0.32
CA GLY A 94 6.03 8.99 0.90
C GLY A 94 5.81 10.44 1.34
N PHE A 95 5.09 11.23 0.55
CA PHE A 95 4.75 12.60 0.92
C PHE A 95 3.87 12.66 2.17
N ALA A 96 2.85 11.81 2.26
CA ALA A 96 1.99 11.73 3.43
C ALA A 96 2.74 11.26 4.69
N ILE A 97 3.73 10.37 4.56
CA ILE A 97 4.61 10.00 5.68
C ILE A 97 5.34 11.24 6.20
N ASP A 98 6.04 11.98 5.33
CA ASP A 98 6.84 13.15 5.75
C ASP A 98 5.99 14.30 6.29
N VAL A 99 4.75 14.46 5.80
CA VAL A 99 3.82 15.45 6.34
C VAL A 99 3.26 15.02 7.69
N MET A 100 2.86 13.75 7.84
CA MET A 100 2.17 13.29 9.04
C MET A 100 3.12 13.00 10.19
N LEU A 101 4.36 12.59 9.92
CA LEU A 101 5.34 12.29 10.96
C LEU A 101 5.57 13.47 11.94
N PRO A 102 5.82 14.72 11.51
CA PRO A 102 5.96 15.84 12.45
C PRO A 102 4.64 16.30 13.09
N ILE A 103 3.48 15.95 12.52
CA ILE A 103 2.16 16.37 13.01
C ILE A 103 1.62 15.40 14.08
N LEU A 104 1.89 14.11 13.93
CA LEU A 104 1.39 13.09 14.83
C LEU A 104 2.16 13.10 16.15
N PRO A 105 1.47 12.97 17.30
CA PRO A 105 2.13 12.94 18.59
C PRO A 105 2.93 11.65 18.76
N GLU A 106 4.15 11.76 19.29
CA GLU A 106 4.95 10.59 19.63
C GLU A 106 4.40 9.93 20.91
N PRO A 107 3.98 8.65 20.85
CA PRO A 107 3.42 7.95 22.00
C PRO A 107 4.49 7.65 23.07
N ALA A 108 4.32 8.24 24.25
CA ALA A 108 5.27 8.15 25.37
C ALA A 108 5.24 6.82 26.13
N VAL A 109 4.08 6.14 26.20
CA VAL A 109 3.89 4.92 27.00
C VAL A 109 3.53 3.73 26.12
N LEU A 110 3.82 2.51 26.60
CA LEU A 110 3.62 1.29 25.81
C LEU A 110 2.16 1.13 25.33
N SER A 111 1.17 1.47 26.16
CA SER A 111 -0.23 1.36 25.79
C SER A 111 -0.59 2.27 24.61
N THR A 112 -0.12 3.52 24.60
CA THR A 112 -0.36 4.44 23.48
C THR A 112 0.42 4.05 22.23
N ARG A 113 1.61 3.43 22.38
CA ARG A 113 2.35 2.83 21.26
C ARG A 113 1.59 1.67 20.61
N VAL A 114 1.02 0.78 21.41
CA VAL A 114 0.19 -0.33 20.89
C VAL A 114 -1.07 0.20 20.21
N VAL A 115 -1.74 1.20 20.77
CA VAL A 115 -2.89 1.85 20.12
C VAL A 115 -2.48 2.49 18.79
N ALA A 116 -1.38 3.25 18.75
CA ALA A 116 -0.86 3.85 17.53
C ALA A 116 -0.55 2.80 16.45
N LEU A 117 0.09 1.69 16.83
CA LEU A 117 0.35 0.56 15.94
C LEU A 117 -0.95 -0.03 15.36
N LEU A 118 -1.94 -0.34 16.20
CA LEU A 118 -3.20 -0.95 15.76
C LEU A 118 -4.01 0.00 14.87
N VAL A 119 -4.07 1.28 15.24
CA VAL A 119 -4.71 2.32 14.42
C VAL A 119 -3.97 2.47 13.09
N GLY A 120 -2.64 2.50 13.11
CA GLY A 120 -1.83 2.57 11.89
C GLY A 120 -2.10 1.40 10.94
N ILE A 121 -2.11 0.16 11.45
CA ILE A 121 -2.47 -1.04 10.65
C ILE A 121 -3.88 -0.89 10.06
N ALA A 122 -4.85 -0.43 10.85
CA ALA A 122 -6.22 -0.21 10.39
C ALA A 122 -6.29 0.85 9.28
N LEU A 123 -5.60 1.99 9.43
CA LEU A 123 -5.53 3.05 8.43
C LEU A 123 -4.87 2.56 7.14
N ILE A 124 -3.78 1.79 7.22
CA ILE A 124 -3.13 1.19 6.05
C ILE A 124 -4.11 0.23 5.36
N GLY A 125 -4.84 -0.60 6.10
CA GLY A 125 -5.85 -1.50 5.55
C GLY A 125 -7.01 -0.77 4.86
N ILE A 126 -7.54 0.28 5.49
CA ILE A 126 -8.60 1.14 4.95
C ILE A 126 -8.11 1.85 3.68
N GLY A 127 -6.95 2.51 3.76
CA GLY A 127 -6.33 3.23 2.67
C GLY A 127 -6.02 2.34 1.48
N SER A 128 -5.49 1.14 1.73
CA SER A 128 -5.29 0.11 0.71
C SER A 128 -6.58 -0.29 0.00
N GLY A 129 -7.69 -0.45 0.73
CA GLY A 129 -8.98 -0.77 0.12
C GLY A 129 -9.49 0.35 -0.78
N PHE A 130 -9.36 1.62 -0.37
CA PHE A 130 -9.70 2.76 -1.22
C PHE A 130 -8.84 2.83 -2.49
N TYR A 131 -7.54 2.65 -2.33
CA TYR A 131 -6.56 2.62 -3.40
C TYR A 131 -6.87 1.49 -4.41
N LEU A 132 -7.02 0.25 -3.93
CA LEU A 132 -7.25 -0.93 -4.78
C LEU A 132 -8.60 -0.85 -5.50
N THR A 133 -9.65 -0.36 -4.83
CA THR A 133 -10.99 -0.23 -5.44
C THR A 133 -11.12 0.99 -6.35
N ALA A 134 -10.10 1.86 -6.44
CA ALA A 134 -10.06 2.92 -7.43
C ALA A 134 -9.74 2.38 -8.84
N ASP A 135 -9.17 1.18 -8.97
CA ASP A 135 -8.89 0.48 -10.25
C ASP A 135 -8.03 1.29 -11.25
N LEU A 136 -7.14 2.16 -10.74
CA LEU A 136 -6.27 3.03 -11.57
C LEU A 136 -4.87 2.44 -11.79
N GLY A 137 -4.71 1.14 -11.58
CA GLY A 137 -3.46 0.41 -11.74
C GLY A 137 -2.88 -0.10 -10.42
N PRO A 138 -2.04 -1.16 -10.50
CA PRO A 138 -1.46 -1.83 -9.33
C PRO A 138 -0.36 -1.01 -8.66
N GLY A 139 -0.06 -1.32 -7.40
CA GLY A 139 0.98 -0.63 -6.64
C GLY A 139 2.35 -1.12 -7.12
N PRO A 140 3.43 -0.35 -6.94
CA PRO A 140 4.78 -0.75 -7.34
C PRO A 140 5.15 -2.16 -6.85
N ARG A 141 4.80 -2.46 -5.59
CA ARG A 141 5.04 -3.75 -4.94
C ARG A 141 4.23 -4.87 -5.59
N ASP A 142 2.97 -4.63 -5.90
CA ASP A 142 2.05 -5.61 -6.50
C ASP A 142 2.51 -6.04 -7.89
N GLY A 143 3.06 -5.12 -8.69
CA GLY A 143 3.53 -5.46 -10.03
C GLY A 143 4.79 -6.32 -10.05
N TRP A 144 5.65 -6.29 -9.02
CA TRP A 144 6.70 -7.31 -8.89
C TRP A 144 6.07 -8.68 -8.64
N MET A 145 5.06 -8.75 -7.78
CA MET A 145 4.39 -10.02 -7.47
C MET A 145 3.75 -10.63 -8.73
N THR A 146 2.99 -9.84 -9.49
CA THR A 146 2.35 -10.31 -10.72
C THR A 146 3.36 -10.56 -11.83
N GLY A 147 4.38 -9.71 -11.95
CA GLY A 147 5.38 -9.80 -13.02
C GLY A 147 6.25 -11.04 -12.90
N LEU A 148 6.74 -11.32 -11.70
CA LEU A 148 7.52 -12.53 -11.41
C LEU A 148 6.66 -13.79 -11.54
N HIS A 149 5.40 -13.77 -11.08
CA HIS A 149 4.48 -14.88 -11.29
C HIS A 149 4.25 -15.16 -12.78
N ARG A 150 4.00 -14.13 -13.60
CA ARG A 150 3.80 -14.32 -15.04
C ARG A 150 5.04 -14.84 -15.75
N ARG A 151 6.22 -14.36 -15.36
CA ARG A 151 7.50 -14.74 -15.99
C ARG A 151 7.99 -16.13 -15.58
N TYR A 152 7.91 -16.46 -14.29
CA TYR A 152 8.51 -17.69 -13.73
C TYR A 152 7.50 -18.74 -13.28
N ARG A 153 6.19 -18.45 -13.35
CA ARG A 153 5.08 -19.34 -12.92
C ARG A 153 5.13 -19.77 -11.46
N TRP A 154 5.91 -19.08 -10.63
CA TRP A 154 5.95 -19.33 -9.19
C TRP A 154 4.63 -18.93 -8.50
N PRO A 155 4.21 -19.62 -7.43
CA PRO A 155 3.01 -19.23 -6.68
C PRO A 155 3.12 -17.79 -6.16
N LEU A 156 2.04 -16.99 -6.31
CA LEU A 156 2.01 -15.59 -5.86
C LEU A 156 2.37 -15.45 -4.37
N SER A 157 1.93 -16.39 -3.54
CA SER A 157 2.26 -16.43 -2.11
C SER A 157 3.77 -16.55 -1.87
N ARG A 158 4.47 -17.39 -2.65
CA ARG A 158 5.92 -17.59 -2.53
C ARG A 158 6.69 -16.36 -3.02
N VAL A 159 6.27 -15.76 -4.13
CA VAL A 159 6.87 -14.53 -4.65
C VAL A 159 6.73 -13.40 -3.63
N ARG A 160 5.51 -13.19 -3.11
CA ARG A 160 5.24 -12.19 -2.08
C ARG A 160 6.12 -12.42 -0.86
N PHE A 161 6.11 -13.64 -0.32
CA PHE A 161 6.92 -13.98 0.85
C PHE A 161 8.41 -13.69 0.62
N GLY A 162 8.96 -14.13 -0.51
CA GLY A 162 10.37 -13.89 -0.84
C GLY A 162 10.70 -12.40 -0.91
N ILE A 163 9.88 -11.59 -1.57
CA ILE A 163 10.08 -10.13 -1.64
C ILE A 163 10.02 -9.50 -0.25
N GLU A 164 8.95 -9.77 0.52
CA GLU A 164 8.74 -9.18 1.85
C GLU A 164 9.89 -9.55 2.80
N VAL A 165 10.34 -10.80 2.81
CA VAL A 165 11.47 -11.25 3.63
C VAL A 165 12.78 -10.60 3.18
N SER A 166 13.02 -10.50 1.86
CA SER A 166 14.26 -9.89 1.35
C SER A 166 14.34 -8.40 1.70
N VAL A 167 13.25 -7.67 1.53
CA VAL A 167 13.13 -6.25 1.85
C VAL A 167 13.25 -6.03 3.37
N LEU A 168 12.57 -6.86 4.17
CA LEU A 168 12.67 -6.80 5.62
C LEU A 168 14.10 -7.07 6.09
N ALA A 169 14.76 -8.10 5.56
CA ALA A 169 16.14 -8.44 5.91
C ALA A 169 17.12 -7.33 5.53
N ALA A 170 16.99 -6.77 4.32
CA ALA A 170 17.80 -5.63 3.88
C ALA A 170 17.59 -4.40 4.77
N GLY A 171 16.33 -4.08 5.09
CA GLY A 171 16.01 -2.97 5.99
C GLY A 171 16.52 -3.17 7.41
N ALA A 172 16.40 -4.39 7.95
CA ALA A 172 16.92 -4.74 9.26
C ALA A 172 18.45 -4.63 9.31
N ALA A 173 19.15 -5.06 8.25
CA ALA A 173 20.60 -4.92 8.13
C ALA A 173 21.05 -3.44 8.08
N LEU A 174 20.20 -2.56 7.56
CA LEU A 174 20.39 -1.10 7.55
C LEU A 174 19.89 -0.41 8.84
N GLY A 175 19.55 -1.18 9.89
CA GLY A 175 19.12 -0.62 11.19
C GLY A 175 17.65 -0.19 11.26
N GLY A 176 16.83 -0.51 10.26
CA GLY A 176 15.38 -0.30 10.32
C GLY A 176 14.72 -1.06 11.48
N THR A 177 13.69 -0.48 12.09
CA THR A 177 13.06 -1.03 13.29
C THR A 177 12.20 -2.25 12.97
N VAL A 178 12.67 -3.42 13.38
CA VAL A 178 11.92 -4.68 13.34
C VAL A 178 11.54 -5.08 14.76
N GLY A 179 10.28 -5.47 14.98
CA GLY A 179 9.82 -5.88 16.30
C GLY A 179 8.44 -6.54 16.29
N LEU A 180 7.80 -6.57 17.46
CA LEU A 180 6.45 -7.14 17.62
C LEU A 180 5.41 -6.43 16.74
N GLY A 181 5.59 -5.14 16.48
CA GLY A 181 4.78 -4.36 15.55
C GLY A 181 4.90 -4.84 14.11
N THR A 182 6.09 -5.27 13.67
CA THR A 182 6.30 -5.88 12.35
C THR A 182 5.56 -7.21 12.23
N ALA A 183 5.63 -8.06 13.26
CA ALA A 183 4.89 -9.31 13.30
C ALA A 183 3.37 -9.09 13.31
N ALA A 184 2.89 -8.16 14.15
CA ALA A 184 1.49 -7.77 14.19
C ALA A 184 1.01 -7.23 12.83
N PHE A 185 1.79 -6.36 12.18
CA PHE A 185 1.50 -5.88 10.84
C PHE A 185 1.37 -7.03 9.85
N ALA A 186 2.33 -7.96 9.81
CA ALA A 186 2.31 -9.10 8.90
C ALA A 186 1.06 -9.97 9.07
N LEU A 187 0.60 -10.18 10.31
CA LEU A 187 -0.58 -10.97 10.64
C LEU A 187 -1.89 -10.23 10.33
N LEU A 188 -1.98 -8.94 10.64
CA LEU A 188 -3.23 -8.18 10.65
C LEU A 188 -3.52 -7.46 9.33
N ILE A 189 -2.49 -7.13 8.54
CA ILE A 189 -2.69 -6.33 7.33
C ILE A 189 -3.55 -7.07 6.28
N GLY A 190 -3.37 -8.37 6.11
CA GLY A 190 -4.15 -9.18 5.17
C GLY A 190 -5.65 -9.12 5.44
N PRO A 191 -6.11 -9.49 6.64
CA PRO A 191 -7.50 -9.33 7.06
C PRO A 191 -8.03 -7.88 6.99
N ALA A 192 -7.21 -6.89 7.36
CA ALA A 192 -7.61 -5.48 7.32
C ALA A 192 -7.90 -5.00 5.89
N VAL A 193 -7.00 -5.28 4.95
CA VAL A 193 -7.19 -4.94 3.53
C VAL A 193 -8.39 -5.68 2.95
N ALA A 194 -8.52 -6.98 3.20
CA ALA A 194 -9.62 -7.79 2.69
C ALA A 194 -10.99 -7.28 3.19
N SER A 195 -11.06 -6.87 4.45
CA SER A 195 -12.27 -6.29 5.05
C SER A 195 -12.62 -4.95 4.42
N SER A 196 -11.63 -4.07 4.24
CA SER A 196 -11.82 -2.76 3.60
C SER A 196 -12.34 -2.90 2.17
N VAL A 197 -11.69 -3.73 1.34
CA VAL A 197 -12.12 -4.01 -0.04
C VAL A 197 -13.54 -4.57 -0.07
N ARG A 198 -13.86 -5.53 0.81
CA ARG A 198 -15.21 -6.13 0.90
C ARG A 198 -16.28 -5.09 1.21
N VAL A 199 -16.04 -4.17 2.15
CA VAL A 199 -17.00 -3.12 2.52
C VAL A 199 -17.20 -2.15 1.37
N LEU A 200 -16.12 -1.70 0.72
CA LEU A 200 -16.18 -0.73 -0.37
C LEU A 200 -16.84 -1.30 -1.62
N THR A 201 -16.59 -2.56 -1.96
CA THR A 201 -17.20 -3.23 -3.11
C THR A 201 -18.68 -3.56 -2.88
N ARG A 202 -19.07 -3.96 -1.67
CA ARG A 202 -20.49 -4.15 -1.31
C ARG A 202 -21.30 -2.86 -1.43
N ARG A 203 -20.73 -1.72 -1.02
CA ARG A 203 -21.39 -0.40 -1.13
C ARG A 203 -21.50 0.09 -2.57
N ALA A 204 -20.63 -0.36 -3.47
CA ALA A 204 -20.75 -0.06 -4.89
C ALA A 204 -21.82 -0.91 -5.60
N ALA A 205 -22.15 -2.08 -5.04
CA ALA A 205 -23.22 -2.95 -5.51
C ALA A 205 -24.57 -2.57 -4.87
N VAL A 206 -25.10 -1.38 -5.17
CA VAL A 206 -26.52 -1.06 -4.91
C VAL A 206 -27.36 -1.58 -6.10
N PRO A 207 -28.48 -2.29 -5.88
CA PRO A 207 -29.16 -3.07 -6.92
C PRO A 207 -29.76 -2.19 -8.02
N ALA A 208 -29.81 -2.73 -9.25
CA ALA A 208 -30.64 -2.19 -10.32
C ALA A 208 -32.11 -2.07 -9.83
N PRO A 209 -32.86 -1.03 -10.26
CA PRO A 209 -34.25 -0.89 -9.86
C PRO A 209 -35.05 -2.14 -10.23
N ALA A 210 -35.73 -2.74 -9.25
CA ALA A 210 -36.67 -3.82 -9.47
C ALA A 210 -37.85 -3.29 -10.29
N GLY A 211 -37.88 -3.57 -11.58
CA GLY A 211 -38.97 -3.13 -12.45
C GLY A 211 -38.67 -3.25 -13.94
N MET A 212 -38.57 -4.47 -14.46
CA MET A 212 -38.96 -4.72 -15.86
C MET A 212 -39.81 -5.99 -15.92
N PRO A 213 -41.05 -5.93 -16.41
CA PRO A 213 -41.86 -7.10 -16.68
C PRO A 213 -41.16 -7.96 -17.73
N ARG A 214 -41.12 -9.28 -17.51
CA ARG A 214 -40.77 -10.23 -18.55
C ARG A 214 -41.90 -10.24 -19.58
N ALA A 215 -41.62 -9.80 -20.80
CA ALA A 215 -42.40 -10.09 -21.99
C ALA A 215 -41.62 -11.12 -22.83
#